data_AF-A0A800CIA5-F1
#
_entry.id   AF-A0A800CIA5-F1
#
_cell.length_a   1.000
_cell.length_b   1.000
_cell.length_c   1.000
_cell.angle_alpha   90.00
_cell.angle_beta   90.00
_cell.angle_gamma   90.00
#
_symmetry.space_group_name_H-M   'P 1'
#
loop_
_entity.id
_entity.type
_entity.pdbx_description
1 polymer ?
#
loop_
_entity_poly.entity_id
_entity_poly.type
_entity_poly.pdbx_seq_one_letter_code
_entity_poly.pdbx_strand_id
1 'polypeptide(L)' 'GFYSNVNPDVNHPRWSQATERRIGELGRRETLMFNGYEEQVAHMYPDPDYDTHL' A
#
# COMPACT_ATOMS: atom_id res chain seq x y z
N GLY A 1 3.15 10.23 5.97
CA GLY A 1 2.34 11.22 6.72
C GLY A 1 2.14 10.75 8.13
N PHE A 2 1.05 11.14 8.81
CA PHE A 2 0.70 10.56 10.11
C PHE A 2 0.18 9.12 9.97
N TYR A 3 -0.83 8.89 9.12
CA TYR A 3 -1.42 7.56 8.91
C TYR A 3 -0.44 6.56 8.29
N SER A 4 0.23 6.95 7.19
CA SER A 4 1.27 6.13 6.54
C SER A 4 0.87 4.68 6.23
N ASN A 5 -0.42 4.45 5.97
CA ASN A 5 -0.93 3.19 5.45
C ASN A 5 -0.21 2.84 4.14
N VAL A 6 0.16 1.57 3.97
CA VAL A 6 0.81 1.10 2.75
C VAL A 6 -0.20 1.16 1.62
N ASN A 7 0.02 2.05 0.66
CA ASN A 7 -0.84 2.27 -0.50
C ASN A 7 0.04 2.31 -1.76
N PRO A 8 -0.07 1.33 -2.68
CA PRO A 8 0.74 1.27 -3.91
C PRO A 8 0.40 2.37 -4.93
N ASP A 9 -0.80 2.95 -4.86
CA ASP A 9 -1.32 3.96 -5.79
C ASP A 9 -0.88 5.38 -5.42
N VAL A 10 -0.43 5.58 -4.17
CA VAL A 10 0.09 6.87 -3.69
C VAL A 10 1.61 6.85 -3.70
N ASN A 11 2.19 7.53 -4.70
CA ASN A 11 3.64 7.62 -4.84
C ASN A 11 4.27 8.57 -3.82
N HIS A 12 5.47 8.21 -3.35
CA HIS A 12 6.32 9.14 -2.60
C HIS A 12 6.94 10.18 -3.57
N PRO A 13 7.22 11.43 -3.16
CA PRO A 13 7.74 12.47 -4.06
C PRO A 13 9.02 12.12 -4.84
N ARG A 14 9.76 11.10 -4.41
CA ARG A 14 11.03 10.68 -5.00
C ARG A 14 11.01 9.29 -5.64
N TRP A 15 10.00 8.47 -5.37
CA TRP A 15 9.94 7.10 -5.88
C TRP A 15 8.52 6.56 -5.88
N SER A 16 8.27 5.60 -6.78
CA SER A 16 7.00 4.90 -6.79
C SER A 16 6.91 3.87 -5.66
N GLN A 17 5.71 3.76 -5.07
CA GLN A 17 5.40 2.78 -4.03
C GLN A 17 4.74 1.51 -4.60
N ALA A 18 4.51 1.45 -5.92
CA ALA A 18 3.81 0.34 -6.57
C ALA A 18 4.56 -1.01 -6.50
N THR A 19 5.88 -0.99 -6.28
CA THR A 19 6.68 -2.21 -6.16
C THR A 19 7.69 -2.12 -5.03
N GLU A 20 8.07 -3.28 -4.51
CA GLU A 20 9.04 -3.43 -3.43
C GLU A 20 10.10 -4.51 -3.73
N ARG A 21 11.21 -4.46 -2.99
CA ARG A 21 12.24 -5.51 -3.00
C ARG A 21 12.22 -6.23 -1.66
N ARG A 22 11.68 -7.44 -1.64
CA ARG A 22 11.68 -8.26 -0.43
C ARG A 22 13.08 -8.82 -0.17
N ILE A 23 13.56 -8.69 1.05
CA ILE A 23 14.84 -9.26 1.45
C ILE A 23 14.71 -10.80 1.45
N GLY A 24 15.63 -11.46 0.74
CA GLY A 24 15.62 -12.92 0.55
C GLY A 24 14.96 -13.40 -0.75
N GLU A 25 14.34 -12.52 -1.54
CA GLU A 25 13.80 -12.83 -2.87
C GLU A 25 14.64 -12.17 -3.97
N LEU A 26 14.70 -12.80 -5.15
CA LEU A 26 15.30 -12.19 -6.33
C LEU A 26 14.26 -11.34 -7.06
N GLY A 27 14.63 -10.10 -7.40
CA GLY A 27 13.79 -9.19 -8.16
C GLY A 27 12.91 -8.27 -7.31
N ARG A 28 11.84 -7.76 -7.92
CA ARG A 28 10.84 -6.89 -7.29
C ARG A 28 9.48 -7.56 -7.40
N ARG A 29 8.58 -7.21 -6.49
CA ARG A 29 7.18 -7.63 -6.50
C ARG A 29 6.26 -6.42 -6.35
N GLU A 30 5.00 -6.59 -6.73
CA GLU A 30 3.97 -5.58 -6.48
C GLU A 30 3.72 -5.41 -4.98
N THR A 31 3.55 -4.16 -4.56
CA THR A 31 3.19 -3.84 -3.18
C THR A 31 1.68 -3.97 -3.02
N LEU A 32 1.25 -4.68 -1.98
CA LEU A 32 -0.16 -4.90 -1.70
C LEU A 32 -0.75 -3.75 -0.86
N MET A 33 -2.02 -3.42 -1.10
CA MET A 33 -2.77 -2.46 -0.28
C MET A 33 -2.80 -2.92 1.18
N PHE A 34 -2.60 -1.99 2.12
CA PHE A 34 -2.43 -2.28 3.55
C PHE A 34 -1.40 -3.39 3.83
N ASN A 35 -0.43 -3.58 2.93
CA ASN A 35 0.56 -4.65 2.99
C ASN A 35 -0.07 -6.07 3.03
N GLY A 36 -1.25 -6.24 2.41
CA GLY A 36 -1.99 -7.50 2.36
C GLY A 36 -2.97 -7.73 3.50
N TYR A 37 -3.21 -6.72 4.34
CA TYR A 37 -4.12 -6.80 5.50
C TYR A 37 -5.40 -5.98 5.34
N GLU A 38 -5.79 -5.69 4.10
CA GLU A 38 -6.92 -4.82 3.78
C GLU A 38 -8.21 -5.29 4.45
N GLU A 39 -8.59 -6.56 4.30
CA GLU A 39 -9.81 -7.13 4.89
C GLU A 39 -9.88 -6.94 6.42
N GLN A 40 -8.73 -6.91 7.09
CA GLN A 40 -8.65 -6.82 8.55
C GLN A 40 -8.64 -5.38 9.06
N VAL A 41 -8.15 -4.42 8.28
CA VAL A 41 -7.88 -3.05 8.79
C VAL A 41 -8.60 -1.94 8.01
N ALA A 42 -9.09 -2.19 6.80
CA ALA A 42 -9.68 -1.15 5.95
C ALA A 42 -10.85 -0.44 6.63
N HIS A 43 -11.68 -1.18 7.38
CA HIS A 43 -12.82 -0.64 8.12
C HIS A 43 -12.45 0.40 9.20
N MET A 44 -11.19 0.46 9.63
CA MET A 44 -10.69 1.48 10.58
C MET A 44 -10.37 2.82 9.90
N TYR A 45 -10.30 2.84 8.57
CA TYR A 45 -9.93 3.99 7.75
C TYR A 45 -11.01 4.27 6.69
N PRO A 46 -12.14 4.91 7.08
CA PRO A 46 -13.28 5.14 6.18
C PRO A 46 -13.08 6.28 5.17
N ASP A 47 -11.85 6.75 4.94
CA ASP A 47 -11.58 7.92 4.10
C ASP A 47 -11.63 7.54 2.60
N PRO A 48 -12.23 8.35 1.71
CA PRO A 48 -12.41 8.03 0.28
C PRO A 48 -11.12 7.79 -0.51
N ASP A 49 -9.96 8.22 -0.01
CA ASP A 49 -8.65 7.95 -0.61
C ASP A 49 -8.26 6.45 -0.51
N TYR A 50 -8.98 5.67 0.29
CA TYR A 50 -8.76 4.23 0.50
C TYR A 50 -9.92 3.36 0.00
N ASP A 51 -10.95 3.94 -0.64
CA ASP A 51 -12.09 3.19 -1.17
C ASP A 51 -11.70 2.49 -2.48
N THR A 52 -11.09 1.31 -2.34
CA THR A 52 -10.72 0.38 -3.43
C THR A 52 -11.91 -0.42 -3.96
N HIS A 53 -13.15 0.02 -3.69
CA HIS A 53 -14.37 -0.60 -4.20
C HIS A 53 -15.21 0.32 -5.07
N LEU A 54 -14.64 0.78 -6.20
CA LEU A 54 -15.35 1.07 -7.45
C LEU A 54 -14.47 0.77 -8.69
#